data_AF-A0A4R4KQF0-F1
#
_entry.id   AF-A0A4R4KQF0-F1
#
_cell.length_a   1.000
_cell.length_b   1.000
_cell.length_c   1.000
_cell.angle_alpha   90.00
_cell.angle_beta   90.00
_cell.angle_gamma   90.00
#
_symmetry.space_group_name_H-M   'P 1'
#
loop_
_entity.id
_entity.type
_entity.pdbx_description
1 polymer ?
#
loop_
_entity_poly.entity_id
_entity_poly.type
_entity_poly.pdbx_seq_one_letter_code
_entity_poly.pdbx_strand_id
1 'polypeptide(L)' 'MYCLNIIGNHIFTDGNKRTGLGAALAFLKLNGMRLDKSMSNEYLYEFIIRTASGQSSLDECRFWFASHVVATS' A
#
# COMPACT_ATOMS: atom_id res chain seq x y z
N MET A 1 -3.22 0.46 8.87
CA MET A 1 -3.31 0.93 7.47
C MET A 1 -4.05 -0.15 6.69
N TYR A 2 -5.01 0.18 5.83
CA TYR A 2 -5.86 -0.82 5.16
C TYR A 2 -5.06 -1.91 4.44
N CYS A 3 -3.96 -1.55 3.76
CA CYS A 3 -3.07 -2.50 3.10
C CYS A 3 -2.48 -3.55 4.05
N LEU A 4 -1.83 -3.11 5.14
CA LEU A 4 -1.22 -4.01 6.13
C LEU A 4 -2.24 -4.94 6.79
N ASN A 5 -3.42 -4.44 7.15
CA ASN A 5 -4.44 -5.24 7.82
C ASN A 5 -5.05 -6.30 6.89
N ILE A 6 -5.29 -5.96 5.62
CA ILE A 6 -5.84 -6.91 4.64
C ILE A 6 -4.81 -7.98 4.28
N ILE A 7 -3.56 -7.57 4.09
CA ILE A 7 -2.48 -8.47 3.71
C ILE A 7 -2.06 -9.37 4.89
N GLY A 8 -1.76 -8.78 6.05
CA GLY A 8 -1.19 -9.48 7.19
C GLY A 8 -2.19 -10.40 7.91
N ASN A 9 -3.48 -10.10 7.87
CA ASN A 9 -4.50 -10.96 8.51
C ASN A 9 -5.09 -12.02 7.58
N HIS A 10 -4.64 -12.11 6.31
CA HIS A 10 -5.10 -13.11 5.34
C HIS A 10 -6.63 -13.25 5.26
N ILE A 11 -7.34 -12.12 5.17
CA ILE A 11 -8.80 -12.06 5.32
C ILE A 11 -9.54 -12.84 4.22
N PHE A 12 -8.95 -12.97 3.03
CA PHE A 12 -9.49 -13.68 1.89
C PHE A 12 -8.74 -14.99 1.61
N THR A 13 -9.43 -15.96 1.00
CA THR A 13 -8.83 -17.24 0.55
C THR A 13 -7.70 -17.01 -0.46
N ASP A 14 -7.84 -16.03 -1.35
CA ASP A 14 -6.78 -15.55 -2.24
C ASP A 14 -6.97 -14.03 -2.49
N GLY A 15 -5.95 -13.37 -3.03
CA GLY A 15 -6.05 -12.00 -3.51
C GLY A 15 -5.73 -10.93 -2.47
N ASN A 16 -5.38 -11.31 -1.23
CA ASN A 16 -5.06 -10.37 -0.13
C ASN A 16 -4.10 -9.25 -0.55
N LYS A 17 -3.04 -9.57 -1.31
CA LYS A 17 -2.08 -8.59 -1.83
C LYS A 17 -2.72 -7.56 -2.76
N ARG A 18 -3.53 -8.03 -3.72
CA ARG A 18 -4.24 -7.19 -4.70
C ARG A 18 -5.28 -6.32 -4.01
N THR A 19 -6.06 -6.90 -3.11
CA THR A 19 -7.10 -6.19 -2.36
C THR A 19 -6.49 -5.17 -1.38
N GLY A 20 -5.41 -5.52 -0.69
CA GLY A 20 -4.71 -4.61 0.21
C GLY A 20 -4.13 -3.39 -0.50
N LEU A 21 -3.46 -3.60 -1.65
CA LEU A 21 -2.97 -2.52 -2.50
C LEU A 21 -4.15 -1.68 -3.03
N GLY A 22 -5.18 -2.32 -3.56
CA GLY A 22 -6.38 -1.64 -4.07
C GLY A 22 -7.07 -0.77 -3.01
N ALA A 23 -7.20 -1.27 -1.78
CA ALA A 23 -7.76 -0.52 -0.66
C ALA A 23 -6.89 0.69 -0.26
N ALA A 24 -5.56 0.56 -0.26
CA ALA A 24 -4.67 1.69 -0.02
C ALA A 24 -4.77 2.76 -1.12
N LEU A 25 -4.76 2.36 -2.39
CA LEU A 25 -4.92 3.28 -3.52
C LEU A 25 -6.28 3.98 -3.50
N ALA A 26 -7.35 3.24 -3.20
CA ALA A 26 -8.69 3.80 -3.04
C ALA A 26 -8.75 4.81 -1.88
N PHE A 27 -8.14 4.49 -0.74
CA PHE A 27 -8.05 5.40 0.39
C PHE A 27 -7.32 6.71 0.01
N LEU A 28 -6.18 6.63 -0.67
CA LEU A 28 -5.46 7.82 -1.14
C LEU A 28 -6.34 8.65 -2.06
N LYS A 29 -6.98 8.02 -3.06
CA LYS A 29 -7.85 8.68 -4.02
C LYS A 29 -9.02 9.41 -3.35
N LEU A 30 -9.65 8.79 -2.35
CA LEU A 30 -10.74 9.41 -1.57
C LEU A 30 -10.26 10.64 -0.77
N ASN A 31 -8.98 10.70 -0.43
CA ASN A 31 -8.35 11.84 0.24
C ASN A 31 -7.69 12.83 -0.74
N GLY A 32 -7.97 12.72 -2.04
CA GLY A 32 -7.37 13.60 -3.05
C GLY A 32 -5.85 13.40 -3.20
N MET A 33 -5.32 12.25 -2.79
CA MET A 33 -3.90 11.89 -2.95
C MET A 33 -3.73 10.75 -3.94
N ARG A 34 -2.55 10.65 -4.54
CA ARG A 34 -2.14 9.54 -5.41
C ARG A 34 -0.68 9.19 -5.15
N LEU A 35 -0.26 7.99 -5.49
CA LEU A 35 1.17 7.66 -5.52
C LEU A 35 1.87 8.54 -6.58
N ASP A 36 3.12 8.91 -6.31
CA ASP A 36 3.95 9.60 -7.28
C ASP A 36 4.15 8.73 -8.53
N LYS A 37 3.89 9.31 -9.71
CA LYS A 37 4.06 8.64 -11.01
C LYS A 37 5.54 8.49 -11.39
N SER A 38 6.44 9.23 -10.74
CA SER A 38 7.88 9.09 -10.93
C SER A 38 8.42 7.78 -10.33
N MET A 39 7.65 7.14 -9.45
CA MET A 39 8.00 5.87 -8.82
C MET A 39 7.92 4.73 -9.83
N SER A 40 8.94 3.86 -9.83
CA SER A 40 8.92 2.63 -10.62
C SER A 40 7.95 1.59 -10.03
N ASN A 41 7.34 0.80 -10.93
CA ASN A 41 6.44 -0.28 -10.54
C ASN A 41 7.15 -1.36 -9.71
N GLU A 42 8.44 -1.60 -9.96
CA GLU A 42 9.28 -2.55 -9.23
C GLU A 42 9.41 -2.13 -7.76
N TYR A 43 9.61 -0.83 -7.50
CA TYR A 43 9.71 -0.31 -6.13
C TYR A 43 8.41 -0.50 -5.34
N LEU A 44 7.26 -0.23 -5.97
CA LEU A 44 5.95 -0.50 -5.38
C LEU A 44 5.74 -2.00 -5.12
N TYR A 45 6.13 -2.85 -6.08
CA TYR A 45 6.02 -4.30 -5.96
C TYR A 45 6.82 -4.84 -4.79
N GLU A 46 8.09 -4.44 -4.65
CA GLU A 46 8.95 -4.85 -3.53
C GLU A 46 8.35 -4.47 -2.18
N PHE A 47 7.81 -3.27 -2.05
CA PHE A 47 7.13 -2.83 -0.83
C PHE A 47 5.91 -3.70 -0.48
N ILE A 48 5.09 -4.03 -1.47
CA ILE A 48 3.91 -4.89 -1.27
C ILE A 48 4.31 -6.32 -0.89
N ILE A 49 5.36 -6.87 -1.51
CA ILE A 49 5.89 -8.19 -1.14
C ILE A 49 6.46 -8.16 0.29
N ARG A 50 7.26 -7.15 0.65
CA ARG A 50 7.80 -7.01 2.01
C ARG A 50 6.69 -6.91 3.06
N THR A 51 5.64 -6.14 2.75
CA THR A 51 4.44 -6.04 3.59
C THR A 51 3.74 -7.40 3.73
N ALA A 52 3.65 -8.17 2.63
CA ALA A 52 3.04 -9.51 2.63
C ALA A 52 3.85 -10.57 3.36
N SER A 53 5.17 -10.41 3.42
CA SER A 53 6.06 -11.27 4.19
C SER A 53 6.07 -10.95 5.69
N GLY A 54 5.24 -10.01 6.16
CA GLY A 54 5.22 -9.57 7.56
C GLY A 54 6.47 -8.78 7.98
N GLN A 55 7.26 -8.31 7.02
CA GLN A 55 8.52 -7.60 7.25
C GLN A 55 8.33 -6.06 7.26
N SER A 56 7.10 -5.59 7.46
CA SER A 56 6.78 -4.17 7.56
C SER A 56 5.79 -3.93 8.69
N SER A 57 6.16 -3.03 9.59
CA SER A 57 5.30 -2.55 10.67
C SER A 57 4.28 -1.53 10.16
N LEU A 58 3.26 -1.26 10.97
CA LEU A 58 2.25 -0.23 10.68
C LEU A 58 2.87 1.15 10.45
N ASP A 59 3.88 1.50 11.25
CA ASP A 59 4.54 2.80 11.18
C ASP A 59 5.45 2.90 9.95
N GLU A 60 6.16 1.83 9.58
CA GLU A 60 6.92 1.76 8.32
C GLU A 60 6.00 1.91 7.11
N CYS A 61 4.85 1.23 7.09
CA CYS A 61 3.88 1.42 6.01
C CYS A 61 3.39 2.87 5.98
N ARG A 62 3.03 3.45 7.13
CA ARG A 62 2.57 4.85 7.20
C ARG A 62 3.62 5.81 6.65
N PHE A 63 4.87 5.65 7.07
CA PHE A 63 5.99 6.46 6.60
C PHE A 63 6.20 6.30 5.09
N TRP A 64 6.22 5.06 4.60
CA TRP A 64 6.37 4.77 3.18
C TRP A 64 5.31 5.49 2.35
N PHE A 65 4.03 5.40 2.71
CA PHE A 65 2.99 6.12 1.97
C PHE A 65 3.14 7.64 2.09
N ALA A 66 3.46 8.17 3.28
CA ALA A 66 3.64 9.62 3.46
C ALA A 66 4.77 10.20 2.59
N SER A 67 5.85 9.45 2.38
CA SER A 67 6.99 9.90 1.56
C SER A 67 6.76 9.78 0.04
N HIS A 68 5.71 9.07 -0.38
CA HIS A 68 5.52 8.69 -1.78
C HIS A 68 4.15 9.04 -2.36
N VAL A 69 3.39 9.88 -1.66
CA VAL A 69 2.09 10.38 -2.11
C VAL A 69 2.18 11.84 -2.48
N VAL A 70 1.46 12.21 -3.53
CA VAL A 70 1.32 13.57 -4.03
C VAL A 70 -0.15 13.94 -4.13
N ALA A 71 -0.47 15.24 -4.02
CA ALA A 71 -1.83 15.72 -4.22
C ALA A 71 -2.29 15.41 -5.66
N THR A 72 -3.55 15.01 -5.79
CA THR A 72 -4.22 14.83 -7.07
C THR A 72 -4.61 16.21 -7.55
N SER A 73 -3.74 16.81 -8.38
CA SER A 73 -4.04 18.02 -9.16
C SER A 73 -5.27 17.85 -10.02
#